data_AF-A0A8J2XJM7-F1
#
_entry.id   AF-A0A8J2XJM7-F1
#
_cell.length_a   1.000
_cell.length_b   1.000
_cell.length_c   1.000
_cell.angle_alpha   90.00
_cell.angle_beta   90.00
_cell.angle_gamma   90.00
#
_symmetry.space_group_name_H-M   'P 1'
#
loop_
_entity.id
_entity.type
_entity.pdbx_description
1 polymer ?
#
loop_
_entity_poly.entity_id
_entity_poly.type
_entity_poly.pdbx_seq_one_letter_code
_entity_poly.pdbx_strand_id
1 'polypeptide(L)'
;MATALFVHAHPDDESIAAGGTIAALAAAGHRVVVLTATRGEAGEVIGPLRDRLEGDRAALAAHREQEIAAAMRALDPHGRVEQRFLGEGAPGGALSGLEPRRFEDSGMVWGADGLAHPDPHRPAEALCAAPEDLPAQYIAEVILALRPDAVVTDNSGGGYGHPDHRRVHQETLQAVRLADERGWRTPAVYLIDPPREASRDRFDPRRSGFAETGFRPAESIPAVDPDGPPEVVVDISAHRQAKAAAMAAHATQVQVRGEFFALSNGVGQHLADREYYSAWRRPAQREPGTLLPAEGMTARPARPSRWAMPVGVLLGLIAGVMGSMHHLHAYNLGTILPALDGTLLPWGVLLSGLLAVASQVAVGTWGRSIGAIVLCGLSTSAVSFLLSMPGLAPGGDLVITSFARSLAWLYLPLISAILLAFFLPRLWLPRPGRDRSSQPVVASGDRRDTGR
;
A
#
# COMPACT_ATOMS: atom_id res chain seq x y z
N MET A 1 5.96 -22.30 -1.47
CA MET A 1 5.12 -21.78 -0.36
C MET A 1 6.06 -21.54 0.81
N ALA A 2 6.07 -20.33 1.36
CA ALA A 2 6.97 -19.93 2.45
C ALA A 2 6.16 -19.59 3.71
N THR A 3 6.80 -19.57 4.88
CA THR A 3 6.15 -19.32 6.19
C THR A 3 6.69 -18.04 6.84
N ALA A 4 5.81 -17.06 7.08
CA ALA A 4 6.12 -15.84 7.84
C ALA A 4 5.60 -15.96 9.28
N LEU A 5 6.42 -15.56 10.25
CA LEU A 5 6.02 -15.41 11.65
C LEU A 5 6.01 -13.93 12.02
N PHE A 6 4.86 -13.40 12.43
CA PHE A 6 4.69 -12.07 13.00
C PHE A 6 4.55 -12.21 14.51
N VAL A 7 5.37 -11.51 15.28
CA VAL A 7 5.34 -11.55 16.75
C VAL A 7 4.93 -10.17 17.25
N HIS A 8 3.84 -10.12 18.02
CA HIS A 8 3.21 -8.88 18.50
C HIS A 8 2.89 -8.97 19.99
N ALA A 9 2.70 -7.82 20.64
CA ALA A 9 2.42 -7.77 22.07
C ALA A 9 0.94 -8.05 22.38
N HIS A 10 0.03 -7.39 21.67
CA HIS A 10 -1.39 -7.38 21.99
C HIS A 10 -2.30 -7.67 20.79
N PRO A 11 -3.57 -8.04 21.05
CA PRO A 11 -4.59 -8.18 20.02
C PRO A 11 -5.01 -6.85 19.39
N ASP A 12 -4.53 -6.53 18.18
CA ASP A 12 -4.76 -5.33 17.34
C ASP A 12 -3.48 -4.85 16.65
N ASP A 13 -2.34 -5.00 17.32
CA ASP A 13 -1.01 -4.69 16.81
C ASP A 13 -0.77 -5.27 15.42
N GLU A 14 -1.17 -6.53 15.20
CA GLU A 14 -0.96 -7.21 13.93
C GLU A 14 -1.70 -6.50 12.79
N SER A 15 -2.91 -6.00 13.08
CA SER A 15 -3.76 -5.32 12.12
C SER A 15 -3.29 -3.88 11.88
N ILE A 16 -2.96 -3.16 12.95
CA ILE A 16 -2.51 -1.76 12.89
C ILE A 16 -1.16 -1.66 12.19
N ALA A 17 -0.20 -2.49 12.60
CA ALA A 17 1.20 -2.36 12.24
C ALA A 17 1.54 -3.12 10.94
N ALA A 18 0.92 -4.28 10.70
CA ALA A 18 1.30 -5.19 9.62
C ALA A 18 0.11 -5.81 8.84
N GLY A 19 -1.13 -5.38 9.08
CA GLY A 19 -2.32 -6.05 8.55
C GLY A 19 -2.34 -6.10 7.03
N GLY A 20 -1.84 -5.06 6.37
CA GLY A 20 -1.75 -5.02 4.92
C GLY A 20 -0.75 -6.04 4.37
N THR A 21 0.41 -6.17 5.00
CA THR A 21 1.46 -7.14 4.63
C THR A 21 1.02 -8.57 4.94
N ILE A 22 0.35 -8.82 6.06
CA ILE A 22 -0.24 -10.13 6.40
C ILE A 22 -1.23 -10.56 5.30
N ALA A 23 -2.16 -9.68 4.94
CA ALA A 23 -3.14 -9.95 3.89
C ALA A 23 -2.47 -10.16 2.51
N ALA A 24 -1.42 -9.38 2.18
CA ALA A 24 -0.68 -9.54 0.94
C ALA A 24 0.05 -10.89 0.85
N LEU A 25 0.71 -11.32 1.92
CA LEU A 25 1.41 -12.60 1.99
C LEU A 25 0.43 -13.78 1.89
N ALA A 26 -0.71 -13.70 2.59
CA ALA A 26 -1.75 -14.72 2.52
C ALA A 26 -2.36 -14.82 1.10
N ALA A 27 -2.67 -13.68 0.47
CA ALA A 27 -3.17 -13.63 -0.90
C ALA A 27 -2.17 -14.19 -1.92
N ALA A 28 -0.87 -14.03 -1.68
CA ALA A 28 0.21 -14.64 -2.47
C ALA A 28 0.41 -16.14 -2.19
N GLY A 29 -0.38 -16.74 -1.31
CA GLY A 29 -0.37 -18.18 -1.03
C GLY A 29 0.63 -18.63 0.03
N HIS A 30 1.29 -17.70 0.72
CA HIS A 30 2.20 -18.01 1.83
C HIS A 30 1.43 -18.41 3.09
N ARG A 31 2.08 -19.15 3.99
CA ARG A 31 1.58 -19.38 5.35
C ARG A 31 2.00 -18.21 6.21
N VAL A 32 1.06 -17.67 6.99
CA VAL A 32 1.36 -16.59 7.94
C VAL A 32 0.93 -17.05 9.32
N VAL A 33 1.81 -16.91 10.31
CA VAL A 33 1.49 -17.16 11.72
C VAL A 33 1.65 -15.85 12.48
N VAL A 34 0.59 -15.43 13.17
CA VAL A 34 0.59 -14.31 14.11
C VAL A 34 0.69 -14.87 15.52
N LEU A 35 1.79 -14.57 16.20
CA LEU A 35 2.05 -14.92 17.59
C LEU A 35 1.85 -13.68 18.45
N THR A 36 0.80 -13.68 19.27
CA THR A 36 0.47 -12.58 20.17
C THR A 36 0.93 -12.93 21.59
N ALA A 37 1.75 -12.08 22.21
CA ALA A 37 2.37 -12.39 23.50
C ALA A 37 1.37 -12.40 24.66
N THR A 38 0.39 -11.49 24.63
CA THR A 38 -0.62 -11.30 25.69
C THR A 38 -2.02 -11.22 25.10
N ARG A 39 -3.05 -11.04 25.94
CA ARG A 39 -4.44 -10.83 25.50
C ARG A 39 -4.92 -9.40 25.66
N GLY A 40 -4.03 -8.50 26.06
CA GLY A 40 -4.37 -7.08 26.15
C GLY A 40 -5.32 -6.76 27.29
N GLU A 41 -5.11 -7.42 28.43
CA GLU A 41 -5.97 -7.35 29.61
C GLU A 41 -5.99 -5.98 30.28
N ALA A 42 -5.00 -5.13 30.02
CA ALA A 42 -4.90 -3.78 30.57
C ALA A 42 -5.45 -2.71 29.62
N GLY A 43 -6.05 -3.10 28.48
CA GLY A 43 -6.57 -2.17 27.48
C GLY A 43 -7.76 -1.33 27.98
N GLU A 44 -7.84 -0.10 27.50
CA GLU A 44 -9.05 0.72 27.61
C GLU A 44 -10.14 0.19 26.67
N VAL A 45 -11.41 0.52 26.92
CA VAL A 45 -12.53 0.01 26.11
C VAL A 45 -13.32 1.14 25.47
N ILE A 46 -13.43 1.09 24.14
CA ILE A 46 -14.29 1.95 23.34
C ILE A 46 -15.71 1.37 23.23
N GLY A 47 -16.69 2.28 23.19
CA GLY A 47 -18.04 1.93 22.79
C GLY A 47 -18.89 1.37 23.94
N PRO A 48 -20.04 0.77 23.63
CA PRO A 48 -21.08 0.46 24.62
C PRO A 48 -20.69 -0.68 25.59
N LEU A 49 -19.60 -1.40 25.32
CA LEU A 49 -19.11 -2.47 26.19
C LEU A 49 -18.19 -1.98 27.31
N ARG A 50 -17.84 -0.68 27.34
CA ARG A 50 -16.91 -0.08 28.31
C ARG A 50 -17.26 -0.41 29.75
N ASP A 51 -18.51 -0.16 30.15
CA ASP A 51 -18.98 -0.38 31.53
C ASP A 51 -18.92 -1.85 31.98
N ARG A 52 -18.81 -2.79 31.03
CA ARG A 52 -18.80 -4.23 31.29
C ARG A 52 -17.42 -4.86 31.24
N LEU A 53 -16.49 -4.27 30.49
CA LEU A 53 -15.19 -4.88 30.19
C LEU A 53 -14.01 -4.10 30.75
N GLU A 54 -14.10 -2.77 30.84
CA GLU A 54 -12.96 -1.96 31.26
C GLU A 54 -12.63 -2.21 32.74
N GLY A 55 -11.36 -2.48 33.03
CA GLY A 55 -10.88 -2.85 34.36
C GLY A 55 -11.10 -4.31 34.75
N ASP A 56 -11.98 -5.05 34.07
CA ASP A 56 -12.09 -6.51 34.20
C ASP A 56 -11.13 -7.20 33.22
N ARG A 57 -9.90 -7.41 33.70
CA ARG A 57 -8.80 -8.03 32.94
C ARG A 57 -9.21 -9.35 32.28
N ALA A 58 -9.94 -10.21 32.99
CA ALA A 58 -10.31 -11.53 32.48
C ALA A 58 -11.43 -11.45 31.43
N ALA A 59 -12.44 -10.62 31.67
CA ALA A 59 -13.53 -10.41 30.72
C ALA A 59 -13.03 -9.74 29.44
N LEU A 60 -12.15 -8.74 29.55
CA LEU A 60 -11.55 -8.08 28.40
C LEU A 60 -10.68 -9.04 27.59
N ALA A 61 -9.86 -9.87 28.25
CA ALA A 61 -9.05 -10.88 27.58
C ALA A 61 -9.90 -11.82 26.72
N ALA A 62 -10.96 -12.39 27.31
CA ALA A 62 -11.85 -13.32 26.62
C ALA A 62 -12.60 -12.66 25.45
N HIS A 63 -12.86 -11.35 25.53
CA HIS A 63 -13.44 -10.60 24.43
C HIS A 63 -12.42 -10.36 23.31
N ARG A 64 -11.21 -9.89 23.64
CA ARG A 64 -10.15 -9.58 22.67
C ARG A 64 -9.65 -10.81 21.92
N GLU A 65 -9.72 -12.00 22.52
CA GLU A 65 -9.51 -13.27 21.81
C GLU A 65 -10.49 -13.48 20.64
N GLN A 66 -11.75 -13.07 20.81
CA GLN A 66 -12.76 -13.16 19.75
C GLN A 66 -12.53 -12.10 18.67
N GLU A 67 -12.11 -10.90 19.08
CA GLU A 67 -11.78 -9.79 18.19
C GLU A 67 -10.61 -10.14 17.26
N ILE A 68 -9.49 -10.65 17.80
CA ILE A 68 -8.36 -11.06 16.95
C ILE A 68 -8.72 -12.23 16.05
N ALA A 69 -9.50 -13.20 16.53
CA ALA A 69 -9.98 -14.28 15.68
C ALA A 69 -10.83 -13.76 14.51
N ALA A 70 -11.64 -12.71 14.73
CA ALA A 70 -12.38 -12.04 13.67
C ALA A 70 -11.48 -11.22 12.74
N ALA A 71 -10.47 -10.54 13.28
CA ALA A 71 -9.48 -9.80 12.52
C ALA A 71 -8.71 -10.71 11.56
N MET A 72 -8.27 -11.89 12.00
CA MET A 72 -7.57 -12.86 11.15
C MET A 72 -8.43 -13.33 9.97
N ARG A 73 -9.73 -13.59 10.23
CA ARG A 73 -10.69 -13.94 9.17
C ARG A 73 -10.90 -12.80 8.17
N ALA A 74 -10.81 -11.54 8.63
CA ALA A 74 -10.91 -10.37 7.76
C ALA A 74 -9.64 -10.16 6.92
N LEU A 75 -8.47 -10.45 7.46
CA LEU A 75 -7.20 -10.39 6.73
C LEU A 75 -7.08 -11.51 5.68
N ASP A 76 -7.56 -12.70 6.01
CA ASP A 76 -7.52 -13.85 5.11
C ASP A 76 -8.73 -14.79 5.26
N PRO A 77 -9.73 -14.69 4.38
CA PRO A 77 -10.88 -15.59 4.40
C PRO A 77 -10.53 -17.02 3.94
N HIS A 78 -9.32 -17.28 3.42
CA HIS A 78 -8.91 -18.58 2.92
C HIS A 78 -8.14 -19.43 3.95
N GLY A 79 -7.89 -18.91 5.16
CA GLY A 79 -7.38 -19.69 6.30
C GLY A 79 -5.90 -20.05 6.25
N ARG A 80 -5.07 -19.27 5.55
CA ARG A 80 -3.60 -19.33 5.56
C ARG A 80 -2.97 -18.51 6.69
N VAL A 81 -3.73 -17.57 7.28
CA VAL A 81 -3.35 -16.83 8.50
C VAL A 81 -3.79 -17.61 9.73
N GLU A 82 -2.81 -17.98 10.55
CA GLU A 82 -2.98 -18.69 11.81
C GLU A 82 -2.65 -17.75 12.98
N GLN A 83 -3.49 -17.69 14.00
CA GLN A 83 -3.20 -16.94 15.23
C GLN A 83 -2.91 -17.87 16.39
N ARG A 84 -1.96 -17.47 17.23
CA ARG A 84 -1.56 -18.18 18.44
C ARG A 84 -1.24 -17.18 19.54
N PHE A 85 -1.52 -17.56 20.78
CA PHE A 85 -0.98 -16.87 21.95
C PHE A 85 0.31 -17.52 22.43
N LEU A 86 1.24 -16.70 22.90
CA LEU A 86 2.50 -17.17 23.46
C LEU A 86 2.24 -18.03 24.70
N GLY A 87 2.91 -19.18 24.77
CA GLY A 87 2.84 -20.09 25.90
C GLY A 87 1.67 -21.09 25.92
N GLU A 88 0.81 -21.08 24.88
CA GLU A 88 -0.31 -22.03 24.75
C GLU A 88 0.00 -23.32 23.97
N GLY A 89 1.29 -23.63 23.76
CA GLY A 89 1.73 -24.82 23.02
C GLY A 89 2.33 -24.50 21.64
N ALA A 90 3.30 -25.31 21.21
CA ALA A 90 3.88 -25.19 19.87
C ALA A 90 2.99 -25.89 18.80
N PRO A 91 3.08 -25.50 17.52
CA PRO A 91 2.49 -26.28 16.44
C PRO A 91 3.05 -27.72 16.44
N GLY A 92 2.20 -28.71 16.76
CA GLY A 92 2.57 -30.13 16.75
C GLY A 92 2.71 -30.81 18.13
N GLY A 93 2.49 -30.11 19.24
CA GLY A 93 2.47 -30.70 20.57
C GLY A 93 3.00 -29.78 21.68
N ALA A 94 3.29 -30.35 22.85
CA ALA A 94 3.87 -29.66 24.00
C ALA A 94 5.12 -28.86 23.59
N LEU A 95 5.25 -27.64 24.11
CA LEU A 95 6.50 -26.86 24.04
C LEU A 95 7.60 -27.76 24.63
N SER A 96 8.71 -27.97 23.92
CA SER A 96 9.66 -28.99 24.34
C SER A 96 10.28 -28.64 25.71
N GLY A 97 9.79 -29.30 26.77
CA GLY A 97 10.23 -29.08 28.15
C GLY A 97 9.77 -27.78 28.81
N LEU A 98 8.86 -27.01 28.21
CA LEU A 98 8.26 -25.81 28.84
C LEU A 98 6.83 -26.09 29.25
N GLU A 99 6.51 -25.79 30.51
CA GLU A 99 5.14 -25.79 30.99
C GLU A 99 4.32 -24.68 30.30
N PRO A 100 3.04 -24.89 29.99
CA PRO A 100 2.17 -23.83 29.51
C PRO A 100 2.18 -22.63 30.46
N ARG A 101 2.34 -21.43 29.91
CA ARG A 101 2.38 -20.18 30.68
C ARG A 101 1.60 -19.11 29.95
N ARG A 102 0.76 -18.39 30.69
CA ARG A 102 0.06 -17.21 30.21
C ARG A 102 0.87 -15.97 30.62
N PHE A 103 1.28 -15.17 29.65
CA PHE A 103 1.85 -13.85 29.90
C PHE A 103 0.72 -12.82 29.86
N GLU A 104 0.69 -11.93 30.84
CA GLU A 104 -0.32 -10.87 30.91
C GLU A 104 0.18 -9.55 30.33
N ASP A 105 -0.74 -8.77 29.77
CA ASP A 105 -0.49 -7.37 29.41
C ASP A 105 -0.01 -6.58 30.62
N SER A 106 1.14 -5.94 30.47
CA SER A 106 1.78 -5.18 31.53
C SER A 106 1.06 -3.88 31.85
N GLY A 107 0.20 -3.39 30.95
CA GLY A 107 -0.34 -2.05 31.03
C GLY A 107 0.74 -0.98 30.88
N MET A 108 0.30 0.28 30.85
CA MET A 108 1.19 1.42 30.69
C MET A 108 0.71 2.67 31.42
N VAL A 109 1.65 3.57 31.67
CA VAL A 109 1.40 4.96 32.06
C VAL A 109 2.19 5.91 31.16
N TRP A 110 1.62 7.08 30.85
CA TRP A 110 2.32 8.10 30.08
C TRP A 110 3.35 8.82 30.94
N GLY A 111 4.60 8.86 30.46
CA GLY A 111 5.69 9.59 31.08
C GLY A 111 5.71 11.06 30.68
N ALA A 112 6.47 11.87 31.43
CA ALA A 112 6.67 13.29 31.12
C ALA A 112 7.47 13.50 29.81
N ASP A 113 8.16 12.47 29.34
CA ASP A 113 8.86 12.40 28.05
C ASP A 113 7.92 12.13 26.86
N GLY A 114 6.62 11.93 27.12
CA GLY A 114 5.63 11.62 26.09
C GLY A 114 5.70 10.18 25.58
N LEU A 115 6.42 9.30 26.26
CA LEU A 115 6.51 7.88 25.96
C LEU A 115 5.69 7.06 26.96
N ALA A 116 5.32 5.86 26.55
CA ALA A 116 4.72 4.88 27.46
C ALA A 116 5.80 4.24 28.37
N HIS A 117 5.43 4.03 29.63
CA HIS A 117 6.25 3.38 30.65
C HIS A 117 5.47 2.23 31.30
N PRO A 118 6.14 1.20 31.86
CA PRO A 118 5.47 0.13 32.60
C PRO A 118 4.55 0.68 33.69
N ASP A 119 3.33 0.15 33.78
CA ASP A 119 2.44 0.45 34.91
C ASP A 119 3.09 -0.01 36.23
N PRO A 120 3.23 0.86 37.25
CA PRO A 120 3.74 0.47 38.56
C PRO A 120 2.87 -0.57 39.28
N HIS A 121 1.59 -0.70 38.92
CA HIS A 121 0.61 -1.63 39.49
C HIS A 121 0.37 -2.88 38.65
N ARG A 122 1.22 -3.14 37.65
CA ARG A 122 1.16 -4.33 36.80
C ARG A 122 1.17 -5.64 37.60
N PRO A 123 0.51 -6.71 37.12
CA PRO A 123 0.52 -8.01 37.79
C PRO A 123 1.91 -8.67 37.75
N ALA A 124 2.11 -9.69 38.58
CA ALA A 124 3.36 -10.44 38.62
C ALA A 124 3.63 -11.20 37.31
N GLU A 125 2.56 -11.62 36.64
CA GLU A 125 2.54 -12.34 35.37
C GLU A 125 2.71 -11.41 34.15
N ALA A 126 2.88 -10.10 34.38
CA ALA A 126 3.08 -9.11 33.33
C ALA A 126 4.29 -9.47 32.44
N LEU A 127 4.12 -9.39 31.12
CA LEU A 127 5.15 -9.75 30.15
C LEU A 127 6.45 -8.98 30.37
N CYS A 128 6.38 -7.67 30.61
CA CYS A 128 7.57 -6.85 30.83
C CYS A 128 8.26 -7.17 32.17
N ALA A 129 7.57 -7.82 33.11
CA ALA A 129 8.09 -8.25 34.41
C ALA A 129 8.61 -9.70 34.41
N ALA A 130 8.36 -10.46 33.34
CA ALA A 130 8.84 -11.83 33.23
C ALA A 130 10.37 -11.89 33.40
N PRO A 131 10.92 -12.97 34.00
CA PRO A 131 12.37 -13.21 34.02
C PRO A 131 13.00 -13.05 32.64
N GLU A 132 14.22 -12.51 32.59
CA GLU A 132 14.96 -12.36 31.34
C GLU A 132 15.06 -13.69 30.59
N ASP A 133 15.01 -13.63 29.25
CA ASP A 133 15.04 -14.75 28.31
C ASP A 133 13.89 -15.76 28.41
N LEU A 134 13.06 -15.71 29.46
CA LEU A 134 11.97 -16.64 29.62
C LEU A 134 10.97 -16.54 28.44
N PRO A 135 10.43 -15.36 28.07
CA PRO A 135 9.59 -15.26 26.87
C PRO A 135 10.31 -15.72 25.59
N ALA A 136 11.61 -15.41 25.44
CA ALA A 136 12.42 -15.84 24.30
C ALA A 136 12.47 -17.36 24.17
N GLN A 137 12.49 -18.12 25.27
CA GLN A 137 12.41 -19.58 25.21
C GLN A 137 11.11 -20.05 24.54
N TYR A 138 9.97 -19.47 24.90
CA TYR A 138 8.67 -19.81 24.27
C TYR A 138 8.62 -19.39 22.79
N ILE A 139 9.12 -18.21 22.45
CA ILE A 139 9.17 -17.76 21.05
C ILE A 139 10.12 -18.65 20.24
N ALA A 140 11.24 -19.09 20.82
CA ALA A 140 12.20 -19.99 20.16
C ALA A 140 11.58 -21.35 19.85
N GLU A 141 10.76 -21.91 20.74
CA GLU A 141 10.00 -23.14 20.47
C GLU A 141 9.07 -22.97 19.25
N VAL A 142 8.39 -21.82 19.15
CA VAL A 142 7.54 -21.52 17.99
C VAL A 142 8.37 -21.40 16.71
N ILE A 143 9.51 -20.69 16.76
CA ILE A 143 10.44 -20.57 15.62
C ILE A 143 10.95 -21.95 15.19
N LEU A 144 11.34 -22.82 16.12
CA LEU A 144 11.88 -24.14 15.82
C LEU A 144 10.82 -25.11 15.28
N ALA A 145 9.59 -25.00 15.77
CA ALA A 145 8.47 -25.80 15.27
C ALA A 145 8.03 -25.35 13.87
N LEU A 146 7.97 -24.04 13.63
CA LEU A 146 7.51 -23.47 12.34
C LEU A 146 8.60 -23.45 11.29
N ARG A 147 9.86 -23.31 11.70
CA ARG A 147 11.02 -23.03 10.85
C ARG A 147 10.71 -21.92 9.83
N PRO A 148 10.34 -20.71 10.29
CA PRO A 148 9.86 -19.65 9.41
C PRO A 148 10.99 -19.13 8.50
N ASP A 149 10.64 -18.78 7.27
CA ASP A 149 11.55 -18.14 6.32
C ASP A 149 11.77 -16.66 6.66
N ALA A 150 10.81 -16.04 7.35
CA ALA A 150 10.92 -14.67 7.86
C ALA A 150 10.25 -14.53 9.24
N VAL A 151 10.88 -13.77 10.13
CA VAL A 151 10.31 -13.30 11.40
C VAL A 151 10.15 -11.78 11.35
N VAL A 152 9.00 -11.27 11.78
CA VAL A 152 8.68 -9.84 11.86
C VAL A 152 8.26 -9.49 13.29
N THR A 153 8.79 -8.41 13.85
CA THR A 153 8.47 -7.93 15.21
C THR A 153 8.57 -6.40 15.27
N ASP A 154 8.16 -5.77 16.37
CA ASP A 154 8.34 -4.34 16.60
C ASP A 154 9.81 -3.88 16.55
N ASN A 155 10.02 -2.57 16.33
CA ASN A 155 11.33 -1.94 16.48
C ASN A 155 11.76 -1.83 17.96
N SER A 156 13.02 -1.46 18.20
CA SER A 156 13.59 -1.41 19.56
C SER A 156 12.90 -0.39 20.47
N GLY A 157 12.32 0.65 19.87
CA GLY A 157 11.53 1.68 20.55
C GLY A 157 10.14 1.22 21.01
N GLY A 158 9.63 0.10 20.50
CA GLY A 158 8.26 -0.34 20.77
C GLY A 158 7.22 0.65 20.26
N GLY A 159 7.46 1.26 19.10
CA GLY A 159 6.58 2.25 18.47
C GLY A 159 6.49 3.58 19.23
N TYR A 160 5.66 3.64 20.26
CA TYR A 160 5.44 4.80 21.14
C TYR A 160 6.03 4.60 22.54
N GLY A 161 6.88 3.60 22.71
CA GLY A 161 7.48 3.24 23.99
C GLY A 161 6.67 2.22 24.77
N HIS A 162 5.72 1.48 24.18
CA HIS A 162 4.96 0.52 24.97
C HIS A 162 5.90 -0.53 25.61
N PRO A 163 5.82 -0.78 26.94
CA PRO A 163 6.73 -1.68 27.64
C PRO A 163 6.71 -3.09 27.06
N ASP A 164 5.54 -3.61 26.69
CA ASP A 164 5.43 -4.94 26.10
C ASP A 164 5.96 -5.01 24.67
N HIS A 165 5.86 -3.94 23.86
CA HIS A 165 6.40 -3.97 22.50
C HIS A 165 7.93 -4.00 22.55
N ARG A 166 8.53 -3.20 23.45
CA ARG A 166 9.98 -3.27 23.71
C ARG A 166 10.40 -4.66 24.18
N ARG A 167 9.59 -5.28 25.06
CA ARG A 167 9.88 -6.63 25.56
C ARG A 167 9.77 -7.67 24.46
N VAL A 168 8.71 -7.65 23.66
CA VAL A 168 8.52 -8.54 22.50
C VAL A 168 9.65 -8.39 21.50
N HIS A 169 10.08 -7.16 21.19
CA HIS A 169 11.26 -6.93 20.34
C HIS A 169 12.51 -7.64 20.90
N GLN A 170 12.86 -7.38 22.16
CA GLN A 170 14.05 -7.94 22.80
C GLN A 170 14.02 -9.46 22.82
N GLU A 171 12.89 -10.03 23.26
CA GLU A 171 12.70 -11.47 23.43
C GLU A 171 12.61 -12.19 22.08
N THR A 172 12.04 -11.56 21.04
CA THR A 172 12.03 -12.13 19.68
C THR A 172 13.43 -12.20 19.09
N LEU A 173 14.24 -11.14 19.23
CA LEU A 173 15.62 -11.17 18.75
C LEU A 173 16.47 -12.18 19.52
N GLN A 174 16.23 -12.34 20.81
CA GLN A 174 16.87 -13.38 21.61
C GLN A 174 16.43 -14.78 21.19
N ALA A 175 15.13 -14.98 20.95
CA ALA A 175 14.58 -16.25 20.47
C ALA A 175 15.17 -16.68 19.12
N VAL A 176 15.41 -15.72 18.21
CA VAL A 176 16.11 -16.00 16.95
C VAL A 176 17.54 -16.48 17.20
N ARG A 177 18.27 -15.89 18.16
CA ARG A 177 19.61 -16.36 18.53
C ARG A 177 19.58 -17.77 19.14
N LEU A 178 18.63 -18.03 20.04
CA LEU A 178 18.43 -19.36 20.62
C LEU A 178 18.08 -20.41 19.55
N ALA A 179 17.25 -20.05 18.57
CA ALA A 179 16.92 -20.94 17.46
C ALA A 179 18.14 -21.23 16.57
N ASP A 180 18.98 -20.22 16.31
CA ASP A 180 20.24 -20.40 15.56
C ASP A 180 21.15 -21.42 16.26
N GLU A 181 21.36 -21.27 17.57
CA GLU A 181 22.16 -22.19 18.40
C GLU A 181 21.60 -23.61 18.39
N ARG A 182 20.27 -23.73 18.25
CA ARG A 182 19.54 -25.00 18.17
C ARG A 182 19.38 -25.53 16.74
N GLY A 183 20.13 -24.98 15.79
CA GLY A 183 20.24 -25.52 14.43
C GLY A 183 19.16 -25.06 13.45
N TRP A 184 18.39 -24.02 13.79
CA TRP A 184 17.53 -23.33 12.83
C TRP A 184 17.92 -21.87 12.69
N ARG A 185 18.65 -21.56 11.62
CA ARG A 185 19.00 -20.18 11.28
C ARG A 185 17.91 -19.53 10.45
N THR A 186 17.02 -18.77 11.09
CA THR A 186 15.97 -18.01 10.41
C THR A 186 16.59 -17.14 9.29
N PRO A 187 16.16 -17.28 8.02
CA PRO A 187 16.79 -16.60 6.89
C PRO A 187 16.69 -15.07 6.94
N ALA A 188 15.51 -14.54 7.28
CA ALA A 188 15.27 -13.10 7.32
C ALA A 188 14.56 -12.68 8.61
N VAL A 189 14.95 -11.53 9.14
CA VAL A 189 14.31 -10.92 10.32
C VAL A 189 14.13 -9.44 10.07
N TYR A 190 12.90 -8.98 10.19
CA TYR A 190 12.48 -7.63 9.90
C TYR A 190 11.84 -6.97 11.13
N LEU A 191 12.04 -5.67 11.26
CA LEU A 191 11.48 -4.84 12.32
C LEU A 191 10.44 -3.90 11.72
N ILE A 192 9.28 -3.76 12.35
CA ILE A 192 8.25 -2.78 11.96
C ILE A 192 8.77 -1.40 12.33
N ASP A 193 9.16 -0.63 11.32
CA ASP A 193 10.01 0.54 11.54
C ASP A 193 9.66 1.68 10.58
N PRO A 194 8.48 2.32 10.77
CA PRO A 194 8.06 3.43 9.93
C PRO A 194 8.98 4.65 10.11
N PRO A 195 9.45 5.28 9.01
CA PRO A 195 10.24 6.50 9.13
C PRO A 195 9.38 7.63 9.71
N ARG A 196 10.03 8.60 10.37
CA ARG A 196 9.34 9.73 11.03
C ARG A 196 8.39 10.48 10.10
N GLU A 197 8.73 10.61 8.83
CA GLU A 197 7.89 11.27 7.83
C GLU A 197 6.60 10.50 7.58
N ALA A 198 6.65 9.16 7.52
CA ALA A 198 5.46 8.33 7.36
C ALA A 198 4.57 8.39 8.61
N SER A 199 5.17 8.43 9.80
CA SER A 199 4.43 8.65 11.05
C SER A 199 3.78 10.04 11.05
N ARG A 200 4.49 11.10 10.66
CA ARG A 200 3.91 12.45 10.53
C ARG A 200 2.75 12.51 9.55
N ASP A 201 2.92 11.89 8.39
CA ASP A 201 1.91 11.84 7.33
C ASP A 201 0.64 11.10 7.78
N ARG A 202 0.79 10.06 8.61
CA ARG A 202 -0.32 9.31 9.22
C ARG A 202 -1.20 10.20 10.11
N PHE A 203 -0.63 11.16 10.82
CA PHE A 203 -1.35 12.04 11.74
C PHE A 203 -1.73 13.39 11.12
N ASP A 204 -1.57 13.61 9.81
CA ASP A 204 -1.87 14.91 9.18
C ASP A 204 -3.38 15.18 9.10
N PRO A 205 -3.93 16.15 9.86
CA PRO A 205 -5.36 16.44 9.87
C PRO A 205 -5.83 17.20 8.64
N ARG A 206 -4.91 17.62 7.75
CA ARG A 206 -5.24 18.33 6.50
C ARG A 206 -5.62 17.38 5.37
N ARG A 207 -5.55 16.07 5.60
CA ARG A 207 -5.99 15.06 4.62
C ARG A 207 -7.50 15.20 4.36
N SER A 208 -7.88 15.07 3.10
CA SER A 208 -9.29 15.08 2.71
C SER A 208 -10.04 13.97 3.43
N GLY A 209 -11.25 14.24 3.90
CA GLY A 209 -12.04 13.28 4.67
C GLY A 209 -11.79 13.31 6.18
N PHE A 210 -10.73 13.97 6.68
CA PHE A 210 -10.41 13.98 8.11
C PHE A 210 -11.49 14.70 8.93
N ALA A 211 -11.95 15.87 8.48
CA ALA A 211 -12.91 16.69 9.22
C ALA A 211 -14.26 15.97 9.41
N GLU A 212 -14.65 15.13 8.45
CA GLU A 212 -15.86 14.34 8.45
C GLU A 212 -15.83 13.17 9.45
N THR A 213 -14.64 12.77 9.91
CA THR A 213 -14.49 11.67 10.88
C THR A 213 -14.95 12.06 12.28
N GLY A 214 -14.87 13.35 12.64
CA GLY A 214 -15.05 13.83 14.01
C GLY A 214 -13.95 13.42 14.99
N PHE A 215 -12.83 12.87 14.52
CA PHE A 215 -11.66 12.59 15.36
C PHE A 215 -10.88 13.88 15.68
N ARG A 216 -10.13 13.83 16.79
CA ARG A 216 -9.28 14.96 17.20
C ARG A 216 -7.95 14.92 16.45
N PRO A 217 -7.38 16.08 16.05
CA PRO A 217 -6.01 16.14 15.56
C PRO A 217 -5.03 15.80 16.68
N ALA A 218 -3.88 15.23 16.32
CA ALA A 218 -2.80 14.99 17.27
C ALA A 218 -2.14 16.31 17.70
N GLU A 219 -1.97 16.51 19.01
CA GLU A 219 -1.18 17.62 19.56
C GLU A 219 0.32 17.30 19.54
N SER A 220 0.65 16.03 19.75
CA SER A 220 1.99 15.47 19.62
C SER A 220 1.88 14.09 18.97
N ILE A 221 2.95 13.68 18.27
CA ILE A 221 3.03 12.35 17.65
C ILE A 221 3.92 11.50 18.56
N PRO A 222 3.36 10.54 19.30
CA PRO A 222 4.14 9.66 20.15
C PRO A 222 4.83 8.63 19.24
N ALA A 223 6.05 8.95 18.81
CA ALA A 223 6.85 8.08 17.96
C ALA A 223 8.30 8.11 18.41
N VAL A 224 8.83 6.92 18.69
CA VAL A 224 10.26 6.71 18.89
C VAL A 224 10.99 6.79 17.54
N ASP A 225 12.26 7.15 17.58
CA ASP A 225 13.14 7.15 16.42
C ASP A 225 13.21 5.74 15.83
N PRO A 226 13.17 5.61 14.49
CA PRO A 226 13.32 4.32 13.86
C PRO A 226 14.73 3.77 14.10
N ASP A 227 14.87 2.44 14.14
CA ASP A 227 16.15 1.75 14.35
C ASP A 227 17.11 1.99 13.17
N GLY A 228 16.55 2.22 11.98
CA GLY A 228 17.30 2.57 10.79
C GLY A 228 16.42 3.04 9.63
N PRO A 229 17.01 3.30 8.46
CA PRO A 229 16.21 3.56 7.26
C PRO A 229 15.41 2.29 6.89
N PRO A 230 14.16 2.44 6.41
CA PRO A 230 13.38 1.30 5.96
C PRO A 230 14.06 0.66 4.74
N GLU A 231 14.27 -0.65 4.81
CA GLU A 231 14.86 -1.45 3.73
C GLU A 231 13.79 -2.12 2.87
N VAL A 232 12.65 -2.45 3.46
CA VAL A 232 11.50 -2.99 2.77
C VAL A 232 10.31 -2.06 2.98
N VAL A 233 9.65 -1.72 1.88
CA VAL A 233 8.39 -0.96 1.87
C VAL A 233 7.38 -1.78 1.10
N VAL A 234 6.32 -2.20 1.78
CA VAL A 234 5.23 -2.97 1.20
C VAL A 234 4.11 -2.00 0.85
N ASP A 235 3.73 -1.96 -0.43
CA ASP A 235 2.51 -1.27 -0.87
C ASP A 235 1.31 -2.16 -0.57
N ILE A 236 0.48 -1.71 0.36
CA ILE A 236 -0.70 -2.42 0.82
C ILE A 236 -2.00 -1.82 0.26
N SER A 237 -1.92 -0.91 -0.72
CA SER A 237 -3.10 -0.25 -1.31
C SER A 237 -4.18 -1.24 -1.77
N ALA A 238 -3.77 -2.37 -2.35
CA ALA A 238 -4.69 -3.44 -2.77
C ALA A 238 -5.33 -4.22 -1.62
N HIS A 239 -4.72 -4.17 -0.43
CA HIS A 239 -5.11 -4.89 0.79
C HIS A 239 -5.63 -3.96 1.89
N ARG A 240 -5.74 -2.65 1.62
CA ARG A 240 -6.16 -1.64 2.60
C ARG A 240 -7.55 -1.94 3.18
N GLN A 241 -8.46 -2.45 2.37
CA GLN A 241 -9.80 -2.80 2.83
C GLN A 241 -9.77 -3.99 3.82
N ALA A 242 -8.94 -5.00 3.57
CA ALA A 242 -8.76 -6.12 4.48
C ALA A 242 -8.16 -5.65 5.81
N LYS A 243 -7.13 -4.79 5.75
CA LYS A 243 -6.56 -4.13 6.93
C LYS A 243 -7.61 -3.34 7.70
N ALA A 244 -8.40 -2.51 7.03
CA ALA A 244 -9.45 -1.70 7.65
C ALA A 244 -10.53 -2.58 8.32
N ALA A 245 -10.93 -3.68 7.67
CA ALA A 245 -11.91 -4.62 8.23
C ALA A 245 -11.34 -5.36 9.45
N ALA A 246 -10.07 -5.75 9.43
CA ALA A 246 -9.40 -6.39 10.55
C ALA A 246 -9.25 -5.43 11.73
N MET A 247 -8.85 -4.19 11.47
CA MET A 247 -8.82 -3.12 12.49
C MET A 247 -10.21 -2.87 13.08
N ALA A 248 -11.26 -2.83 12.25
CA ALA A 248 -12.64 -2.65 12.73
C ALA A 248 -13.17 -3.85 13.54
N ALA A 249 -12.58 -5.03 13.41
CA ALA A 249 -12.93 -6.20 14.22
C ALA A 249 -12.45 -6.08 15.67
N HIS A 250 -11.42 -5.27 15.92
CA HIS A 250 -10.96 -4.86 17.25
C HIS A 250 -11.79 -3.70 17.79
N ALA A 251 -13.10 -3.90 17.87
CA ALA A 251 -14.09 -2.85 18.16
C ALA A 251 -13.93 -2.20 19.55
N THR A 252 -13.35 -2.90 20.53
CA THR A 252 -13.02 -2.31 21.83
C THR A 252 -11.78 -1.41 21.78
N GLN A 253 -10.91 -1.56 20.80
CA GLN A 253 -9.61 -0.87 20.71
C GLN A 253 -9.54 0.16 19.58
N VAL A 254 -10.27 -0.04 18.48
CA VAL A 254 -10.12 0.73 17.24
C VAL A 254 -11.48 1.14 16.67
N GLN A 255 -11.61 2.44 16.36
CA GLN A 255 -12.73 2.96 15.56
C GLN A 255 -12.24 3.28 14.16
N VAL A 256 -12.83 2.68 13.13
CA VAL A 256 -12.53 2.99 11.72
C VAL A 256 -13.65 3.85 11.12
N ARG A 257 -13.28 4.97 10.48
CA ARG A 257 -14.20 5.90 9.78
C ARG A 257 -13.58 6.34 8.46
N GLY A 258 -14.10 5.82 7.35
CA GLY A 258 -13.55 6.10 6.02
C GLY A 258 -12.10 5.60 5.90
N GLU A 259 -11.19 6.50 5.51
CA GLU A 259 -9.75 6.22 5.40
C GLU A 259 -8.98 6.51 6.70
N PHE A 260 -9.69 6.69 7.82
CA PHE A 260 -9.09 7.02 9.10
C PHE A 260 -9.50 6.05 10.19
N PHE A 261 -8.71 6.00 11.24
CA PHE A 261 -9.03 5.31 12.48
C PHE A 261 -8.59 6.11 13.69
N ALA A 262 -9.12 5.78 14.86
CA ALA A 262 -8.67 6.30 16.14
C ALA A 262 -8.70 5.19 17.20
N LEU A 263 -7.84 5.33 18.19
CA LEU A 263 -7.85 4.49 19.40
C LEU A 263 -8.74 5.14 20.47
N SER A 264 -8.65 4.67 21.71
CA SER A 264 -9.44 5.19 22.85
C SER A 264 -9.21 6.69 23.10
N ASN A 265 -8.01 7.20 22.78
CA ASN A 265 -7.68 8.62 22.85
C ASN A 265 -8.44 9.50 21.83
N GLY A 266 -9.16 8.91 20.87
CA GLY A 266 -9.93 9.64 19.86
C GLY A 266 -9.09 10.50 18.90
N VAL A 267 -7.77 10.27 18.84
CA VAL A 267 -6.86 10.96 17.93
C VAL A 267 -6.88 10.26 16.58
N GLY A 268 -7.22 11.02 15.53
CA GLY A 268 -7.39 10.49 14.18
C GLY A 268 -6.05 10.18 13.50
N GLN A 269 -5.99 9.02 12.86
CA GLN A 269 -4.87 8.50 12.11
C GLN A 269 -5.34 8.02 10.74
N HIS A 270 -4.59 8.33 9.69
CA HIS A 270 -4.87 7.84 8.35
C HIS A 270 -4.46 6.36 8.20
N LEU A 271 -5.30 5.57 7.52
CA LEU A 271 -4.98 4.21 7.11
C LEU A 271 -3.91 4.25 6.01
N ALA A 272 -2.65 4.09 6.39
CA ALA A 272 -1.51 4.19 5.47
C ALA A 272 -1.55 3.11 4.37
N ASP A 273 -1.12 3.48 3.17
CA ASP A 273 -0.95 2.59 2.02
C ASP A 273 0.33 1.78 2.03
N ARG A 274 1.20 2.05 3.00
CA ARG A 274 2.53 1.49 3.05
C ARG A 274 2.87 1.06 4.46
N GLU A 275 3.50 -0.10 4.52
CA GLU A 275 4.11 -0.65 5.72
C GLU A 275 5.62 -0.74 5.50
N TYR A 276 6.38 -0.42 6.54
CA TYR A 276 7.80 -0.11 6.44
C TYR A 276 8.57 -1.00 7.40
N TYR A 277 9.63 -1.61 6.90
CA TYR A 277 10.43 -2.55 7.66
C TYR A 277 11.92 -2.30 7.50
N SER A 278 12.66 -2.30 8.60
CA SER A 278 14.12 -2.37 8.61
C SER A 278 14.57 -3.82 8.76
N ALA A 279 15.76 -4.16 8.27
CA ALA A 279 16.26 -5.53 8.31
C ALA A 279 17.27 -5.72 9.45
N TRP A 280 16.91 -6.53 10.45
CA TRP A 280 17.88 -6.98 11.46
C TRP A 280 18.78 -8.08 10.89
N ARG A 281 18.21 -8.98 10.08
CA ARG A 281 18.95 -10.03 9.36
C ARG A 281 18.46 -10.12 7.92
N ARG A 282 19.41 -10.12 6.99
CA ARG A 282 19.16 -10.28 5.56
C ARG A 282 19.32 -11.74 5.13
N PRO A 283 18.54 -12.21 4.14
CA PRO A 283 18.73 -13.53 3.54
C PRO A 283 20.10 -13.64 2.86
N ALA A 284 20.71 -14.82 2.91
CA ALA A 284 22.10 -15.04 2.49
C ALA A 284 22.33 -14.91 0.97
N GLN A 285 21.33 -15.19 0.13
CA GLN A 285 21.29 -14.95 -1.32
C GLN A 285 19.83 -15.00 -1.80
N ARG A 286 19.49 -14.27 -2.88
CA ARG A 286 18.12 -14.12 -3.43
C ARG A 286 17.60 -15.44 -4.01
N GLU A 287 17.01 -16.28 -3.16
CA GLU A 287 16.15 -17.39 -3.61
C GLU A 287 14.78 -16.84 -4.04
N PRO A 288 14.25 -17.20 -5.23
CA PRO A 288 12.88 -16.88 -5.62
C PRO A 288 11.91 -17.49 -4.61
N GLY A 289 11.31 -16.66 -3.76
CA GLY A 289 10.42 -17.11 -2.67
C GLY A 289 10.78 -16.58 -1.28
N THR A 290 11.87 -15.82 -1.13
CA THR A 290 12.20 -15.15 0.14
C THR A 290 11.12 -14.12 0.48
N LEU A 291 10.36 -14.28 1.57
CA LEU A 291 9.07 -13.63 1.88
C LEU A 291 8.97 -12.09 1.81
N LEU A 292 10.06 -11.36 1.59
CA LEU A 292 9.98 -10.00 1.06
C LEU A 292 10.90 -9.85 -0.17
N PRO A 293 10.48 -10.28 -1.38
CA PRO A 293 11.24 -10.09 -2.61
C PRO A 293 10.56 -9.05 -3.53
N ALA A 294 11.27 -7.94 -3.76
CA ALA A 294 11.53 -7.20 -5.02
C ALA A 294 10.52 -7.05 -6.18
N GLU A 295 9.35 -7.69 -6.23
CA GLU A 295 8.39 -7.52 -7.34
C GLU A 295 7.00 -7.22 -6.79
N GLY A 296 6.76 -5.92 -6.59
CA GLY A 296 5.65 -5.37 -5.80
C GLY A 296 6.09 -4.15 -4.98
N MET A 297 7.40 -3.93 -4.84
CA MET A 297 7.98 -2.68 -4.38
C MET A 297 7.63 -1.58 -5.38
N THR A 298 6.74 -0.65 -5.03
CA THR A 298 6.43 0.47 -5.92
C THR A 298 7.73 1.19 -6.28
N ALA A 299 8.04 1.19 -7.58
CA ALA A 299 8.84 2.24 -8.16
C ALA A 299 8.37 3.57 -7.55
N ARG A 300 9.32 4.40 -7.09
CA ARG A 300 9.07 5.83 -6.85
C ARG A 300 8.12 6.32 -7.96
N PRO A 301 7.04 7.08 -7.67
CA PRO A 301 6.19 7.61 -8.73
C PRO A 301 7.13 8.27 -9.74
N ALA A 302 7.18 7.70 -10.96
CA ALA A 302 8.19 8.10 -11.92
C ALA A 302 8.03 9.60 -12.10
N ARG A 303 9.07 10.36 -11.71
CA ARG A 303 9.07 11.81 -11.86
C ARG A 303 8.74 12.11 -13.33
N PRO A 304 7.85 13.07 -13.62
CA PRO A 304 7.54 13.43 -14.99
C PRO A 304 8.85 13.68 -15.75
N SER A 305 8.97 13.13 -16.96
CA SER A 305 10.20 13.28 -17.74
C SER A 305 10.49 14.78 -17.90
N ARG A 306 11.73 15.21 -17.63
CA ARG A 306 12.14 16.61 -17.86
C ARG A 306 11.96 17.06 -19.31
N TRP A 307 11.81 16.11 -20.23
CA TRP A 307 11.55 16.33 -21.66
C TRP A 307 10.07 16.30 -22.03
N ALA A 308 9.16 15.96 -21.11
CA ALA A 308 7.74 15.84 -21.41
C ALA A 308 7.15 17.15 -21.95
N MET A 309 7.48 18.28 -21.33
CA MET A 309 6.97 19.59 -21.76
C MET A 309 7.57 20.04 -23.12
N PRO A 310 8.91 20.00 -23.35
CA PRO A 310 9.48 20.31 -24.66
C PRO A 310 8.95 19.42 -25.80
N VAL A 311 8.81 18.11 -25.55
CA VAL A 311 8.27 17.17 -26.55
C VAL A 311 6.78 17.42 -26.80
N GLY A 312 6.02 17.78 -25.76
CA GLY A 312 4.62 18.17 -25.89
C GLY A 312 4.44 19.38 -26.80
N VAL A 313 5.25 20.43 -26.62
CA VAL A 313 5.25 21.60 -27.51
C VAL A 313 5.58 21.18 -28.94
N LEU A 314 6.67 20.44 -29.15
CA LEU A 314 7.11 20.00 -30.49
C LEU A 314 6.03 19.18 -31.22
N LEU A 315 5.44 18.19 -30.54
CA LEU A 315 4.35 17.39 -31.10
C LEU A 315 3.12 18.22 -31.40
N GLY A 316 2.80 19.20 -30.54
CA GLY A 316 1.70 20.13 -30.79
C GLY A 316 1.94 21.00 -32.03
N LEU A 317 3.17 21.49 -32.26
CA LEU A 317 3.51 22.23 -33.47
C LEU A 317 3.32 21.37 -34.73
N ILE A 318 3.84 20.13 -34.71
CA ILE A 318 3.72 19.19 -35.84
C ILE A 318 2.26 18.85 -36.12
N ALA A 319 1.49 18.51 -35.09
CA ALA A 319 0.07 18.19 -35.20
C ALA A 319 -0.74 19.40 -35.72
N GLY A 320 -0.42 20.62 -35.27
CA GLY A 320 -1.05 21.85 -35.73
C GLY A 320 -0.84 22.09 -37.23
N VAL A 321 0.39 21.93 -37.73
CA VAL A 321 0.69 22.07 -39.16
C VAL A 321 0.02 20.96 -39.96
N MET A 322 0.26 19.69 -39.61
CA MET A 322 -0.26 18.55 -40.37
C MET A 322 -1.79 18.49 -40.38
N GLY A 323 -2.43 18.78 -39.25
CA GLY A 323 -3.87 18.78 -39.12
C GLY A 323 -4.52 19.92 -39.91
N SER A 324 -3.91 21.10 -39.92
CA SER A 324 -4.39 22.23 -40.73
C SER A 324 -4.23 21.94 -42.22
N MET A 325 -3.14 21.29 -42.64
CA MET A 325 -2.94 20.87 -44.04
C MET A 325 -3.90 19.76 -44.48
N HIS A 326 -4.23 18.80 -43.61
CA HIS A 326 -5.24 17.78 -43.90
C HIS A 326 -6.64 18.38 -44.04
N HIS A 327 -6.97 19.36 -43.20
CA HIS A 327 -8.24 20.08 -43.30
C HIS A 327 -8.35 20.84 -44.63
N LEU A 328 -7.28 21.55 -45.01
CA LEU A 328 -7.19 22.22 -46.32
C LEU A 328 -7.29 21.25 -47.49
N HIS A 329 -6.60 20.11 -47.42
CA HIS A 329 -6.63 19.11 -48.49
C HIS A 329 -8.04 18.52 -48.66
N ALA A 330 -8.74 18.21 -47.57
CA ALA A 330 -10.11 17.73 -47.61
C ALA A 330 -11.09 18.76 -48.21
N TYR A 331 -10.90 20.04 -47.89
CA TYR A 331 -11.65 21.15 -48.49
C TYR A 331 -11.43 21.24 -50.01
N ASN A 332 -10.16 21.21 -50.45
CA ASN A 332 -9.84 21.27 -51.88
C ASN A 332 -10.32 20.03 -52.66
N LEU A 333 -10.37 18.85 -52.03
CA LEU A 333 -10.91 17.65 -52.67
C LEU A 333 -12.44 17.74 -52.84
N GLY A 334 -13.13 18.34 -51.87
CA GLY A 334 -14.57 18.61 -51.94
C GLY A 334 -14.95 19.60 -53.05
N THR A 335 -14.10 20.59 -53.32
CA THR A 335 -14.33 21.53 -54.44
C THR A 335 -14.09 20.89 -55.81
N ILE A 336 -13.18 19.91 -55.92
CA ILE A 336 -12.90 19.16 -57.16
C ILE A 336 -13.93 18.05 -57.40
N LEU A 337 -14.48 17.44 -56.34
CA LEU A 337 -15.47 16.36 -56.39
C LEU A 337 -16.75 16.75 -55.62
N PRO A 338 -17.62 17.62 -56.18
CA PRO A 338 -18.79 18.16 -55.48
C PRO A 338 -19.77 17.10 -54.96
N ALA A 339 -19.85 15.95 -55.65
CA ALA A 339 -20.67 14.81 -55.25
C ALA A 339 -20.23 14.17 -53.92
N LEU A 340 -19.00 14.44 -53.45
CA LEU A 340 -18.43 13.88 -52.24
C LEU A 340 -18.16 14.95 -51.15
N ASP A 341 -18.43 16.22 -51.43
CA ASP A 341 -18.12 17.36 -50.54
C ASP A 341 -18.78 17.22 -49.15
N GLY A 342 -20.04 16.79 -49.12
CA GLY A 342 -20.78 16.51 -47.89
C GLY A 342 -20.17 15.41 -47.01
N THR A 343 -19.37 14.52 -47.60
CA THR A 343 -18.70 13.40 -46.92
C THR A 343 -17.24 13.68 -46.61
N LEU A 344 -16.46 14.24 -47.53
CA LEU A 344 -15.00 14.42 -47.41
C LEU A 344 -14.59 15.47 -46.37
N LEU A 345 -15.36 16.55 -46.26
CA LEU A 345 -15.02 17.67 -45.39
C LEU A 345 -15.14 17.34 -43.88
N PRO A 346 -16.15 16.56 -43.42
CA PRO A 346 -16.15 15.98 -42.07
C PRO A 346 -14.92 15.11 -41.75
N TRP A 347 -14.37 14.39 -42.74
CA TRP A 347 -13.20 13.54 -42.53
C TRP A 347 -11.93 14.34 -42.24
N GLY A 348 -11.75 15.51 -42.86
CA GLY A 348 -10.60 16.39 -42.59
C GLY A 348 -10.53 16.82 -41.13
N VAL A 349 -11.63 17.34 -40.58
CA VAL A 349 -11.72 17.72 -39.15
C VAL A 349 -11.53 16.50 -38.25
N LEU A 350 -12.13 15.37 -38.60
CA LEU A 350 -12.05 14.14 -37.81
C LEU A 350 -10.61 13.62 -37.72
N LEU A 351 -9.91 13.49 -38.85
CA LEU A 351 -8.54 12.96 -38.89
C LEU A 351 -7.55 13.89 -38.19
N SER A 352 -7.69 15.20 -38.37
CA SER A 352 -6.89 16.20 -37.66
C SER A 352 -7.14 16.16 -36.16
N GLY A 353 -8.41 16.04 -35.75
CA GLY A 353 -8.80 15.84 -34.35
C GLY A 353 -8.20 14.58 -33.73
N LEU A 354 -8.25 13.45 -34.45
CA LEU A 354 -7.63 12.19 -34.02
C LEU A 354 -6.12 12.33 -33.86
N LEU A 355 -5.43 12.99 -34.79
CA LEU A 355 -4.00 13.26 -34.69
C LEU A 355 -3.67 14.08 -33.44
N ALA A 356 -4.41 15.16 -33.17
CA ALA A 356 -4.21 16.01 -32.00
C ALA A 356 -4.42 15.23 -30.68
N VAL A 357 -5.50 14.45 -30.59
CA VAL A 357 -5.79 13.60 -29.42
C VAL A 357 -4.72 12.52 -29.26
N ALA A 358 -4.29 11.87 -30.34
CA ALA A 358 -3.26 10.84 -30.29
C ALA A 358 -1.91 11.41 -29.81
N SER A 359 -1.51 12.58 -30.30
CA SER A 359 -0.30 13.28 -29.86
C SER A 359 -0.35 13.64 -28.36
N GLN A 360 -1.50 14.12 -27.89
CA GLN A 360 -1.74 14.43 -26.48
C GLN A 360 -1.71 13.18 -25.59
N VAL A 361 -2.37 12.10 -26.00
CA VAL A 361 -2.33 10.81 -25.29
C VAL A 361 -0.91 10.29 -25.26
N ALA A 362 -0.20 10.28 -26.38
CA ALA A 362 1.17 9.78 -26.49
C ALA A 362 2.11 10.51 -25.52
N VAL A 363 2.12 11.84 -25.54
CA VAL A 363 2.98 12.63 -24.64
C VAL A 363 2.53 12.53 -23.18
N GLY A 364 1.22 12.42 -22.94
CA GLY A 364 0.65 12.20 -21.62
C GLY A 364 1.07 10.86 -21.02
N THR A 365 0.96 9.76 -21.77
CA THR A 365 1.34 8.42 -21.31
C THR A 365 2.84 8.23 -21.17
N TRP A 366 3.62 8.78 -22.10
CA TRP A 366 5.08 8.66 -22.08
C TRP A 366 5.71 9.58 -21.03
N GLY A 367 5.30 10.86 -21.02
CA GLY A 367 5.86 11.88 -20.15
C GLY A 367 5.26 11.93 -18.75
N ARG A 368 4.12 11.25 -18.52
CA ARG A 368 3.32 11.27 -17.28
C ARG A 368 3.09 12.69 -16.76
N SER A 369 2.74 13.59 -17.65
CA SER A 369 2.66 15.03 -17.36
C SER A 369 1.40 15.65 -17.94
N ILE A 370 0.55 16.17 -17.05
CA ILE A 370 -0.62 16.97 -17.43
C ILE A 370 -0.16 18.23 -18.17
N GLY A 371 0.92 18.87 -17.71
CA GLY A 371 1.48 20.06 -18.37
C GLY A 371 1.89 19.80 -19.82
N ALA A 372 2.43 18.61 -20.12
CA ALA A 372 2.78 18.24 -21.49
C ALA A 372 1.56 18.06 -22.40
N ILE A 373 0.46 17.50 -21.88
CA ILE A 373 -0.82 17.37 -22.60
C ILE A 373 -1.39 18.76 -22.93
N VAL A 374 -1.42 19.65 -21.93
CA VAL A 374 -1.92 21.02 -22.07
C VAL A 374 -1.08 21.82 -23.05
N LEU A 375 0.25 21.77 -22.93
CA LEU A 375 1.15 22.44 -23.87
C LEU A 375 1.02 21.90 -25.29
N CYS A 376 0.85 20.59 -25.47
CA CYS A 376 0.60 19.99 -26.79
C CYS A 376 -0.70 20.54 -27.41
N GLY A 377 -1.79 20.62 -26.64
CA GLY A 377 -3.06 21.20 -27.11
C GLY A 377 -2.99 22.70 -27.42
N LEU A 378 -2.32 23.48 -26.56
CA LEU A 378 -2.10 24.90 -26.75
C LEU A 378 -1.27 25.18 -28.00
N SER A 379 -0.15 24.47 -28.19
CA SER A 379 0.71 24.62 -29.37
C SER A 379 -0.01 24.22 -30.66
N THR A 380 -0.80 23.15 -30.63
CA THR A 380 -1.64 22.73 -31.79
C THR A 380 -2.63 23.83 -32.18
N SER A 381 -3.33 24.39 -31.18
CA SER A 381 -4.34 25.43 -31.41
C SER A 381 -3.70 26.75 -31.86
N ALA A 382 -2.55 27.12 -31.27
CA ALA A 382 -1.81 28.33 -31.61
C ALA A 382 -1.29 28.31 -33.06
N VAL A 383 -0.70 27.19 -33.50
CA VAL A 383 -0.25 27.04 -34.89
C VAL A 383 -1.44 27.08 -35.85
N SER A 384 -2.53 26.38 -35.51
CA SER A 384 -3.74 26.39 -36.33
C SER A 384 -4.32 27.80 -36.44
N PHE A 385 -4.34 28.56 -35.34
CA PHE A 385 -4.74 29.97 -35.36
C PHE A 385 -3.85 30.81 -36.27
N LEU A 386 -2.53 30.72 -36.14
CA LEU A 386 -1.59 31.49 -36.97
C LEU A 386 -1.76 31.18 -38.45
N LEU A 387 -1.97 29.91 -38.80
CA LEU A 387 -2.23 29.49 -40.18
C LEU A 387 -3.60 29.93 -40.70
N SER A 388 -4.53 30.33 -39.83
CA SER A 388 -5.84 30.88 -40.21
C SER A 388 -5.86 32.40 -40.39
N MET A 389 -4.81 33.10 -39.95
CA MET A 389 -4.79 34.56 -39.92
C MET A 389 -4.36 35.14 -41.28
N PRO A 390 -5.18 36.02 -41.89
CA PRO A 390 -4.80 36.73 -43.11
C PRO A 390 -3.56 37.58 -42.87
N GLY A 391 -2.53 37.40 -43.70
CA GLY A 391 -1.29 38.20 -43.66
C GLY A 391 -0.16 37.68 -42.77
N LEU A 392 -0.39 36.65 -41.95
CA LEU A 392 0.68 36.00 -41.16
C LEU A 392 1.30 34.79 -41.86
N ALA A 393 0.55 34.12 -42.74
CA ALA A 393 1.02 33.04 -43.59
C ALA A 393 0.46 33.22 -45.01
N PRO A 394 1.25 33.00 -46.08
CA PRO A 394 0.74 33.05 -47.46
C PRO A 394 -0.41 32.05 -47.66
N GLY A 395 -1.59 32.53 -48.02
CA GLY A 395 -2.79 31.71 -48.20
C GLY A 395 -3.45 31.20 -46.91
N GLY A 396 -3.15 31.79 -45.75
CA GLY A 396 -3.70 31.34 -44.46
C GLY A 396 -5.23 31.42 -44.35
N ASP A 397 -5.83 32.37 -45.06
CA ASP A 397 -7.29 32.51 -45.25
C ASP A 397 -7.92 31.33 -46.00
N LEU A 398 -7.13 30.57 -46.77
CA LEU A 398 -7.56 29.35 -47.46
C LEU A 398 -7.44 28.10 -46.57
N VAL A 399 -6.49 28.07 -45.63
CA VAL A 399 -6.17 26.86 -44.81
C VAL A 399 -7.29 26.52 -43.84
N ILE A 400 -7.87 27.54 -43.20
CA ILE A 400 -8.94 27.42 -42.21
C ILE A 400 -10.02 28.43 -42.60
N THR A 401 -10.85 28.03 -43.56
CA THR A 401 -11.96 28.84 -44.08
C THR A 401 -12.95 29.19 -42.96
N SER A 402 -13.45 30.42 -42.88
CA SER A 402 -14.28 31.01 -41.80
C SER A 402 -15.68 30.38 -41.57
N PHE A 403 -15.76 29.05 -41.44
CA PHE A 403 -16.97 28.27 -41.15
C PHE A 403 -16.92 27.65 -39.75
N ALA A 404 -18.08 27.26 -39.20
CA ALA A 404 -18.21 26.62 -37.88
C ALA A 404 -17.27 25.40 -37.68
N ARG A 405 -16.91 24.71 -38.76
CA ARG A 405 -16.02 23.53 -38.77
C ARG A 405 -14.56 23.89 -38.50
N SER A 406 -14.14 25.06 -38.93
CA SER A 406 -12.81 25.62 -38.64
C SER A 406 -12.66 26.03 -37.19
N LEU A 407 -13.73 26.55 -36.59
CA LEU A 407 -13.78 26.78 -35.14
C LEU A 407 -13.70 25.45 -34.38
N ALA A 408 -14.33 24.38 -34.88
CA ALA A 408 -14.20 23.05 -34.29
C ALA A 408 -12.75 22.56 -34.28
N TRP A 409 -12.01 22.67 -35.40
CA TRP A 409 -10.58 22.31 -35.42
C TRP A 409 -9.72 23.21 -34.51
N LEU A 410 -10.04 24.51 -34.43
CA LEU A 410 -9.29 25.45 -33.60
C LEU A 410 -9.41 25.15 -32.10
N TYR A 411 -10.60 24.78 -31.64
CA TYR A 411 -10.86 24.57 -30.20
C TYR A 411 -10.77 23.11 -29.76
N LEU A 412 -10.92 22.14 -30.66
CA LEU A 412 -10.89 20.71 -30.32
C LEU A 412 -9.60 20.29 -29.59
N PRO A 413 -8.38 20.71 -29.99
CA PRO A 413 -7.16 20.34 -29.28
C PRO A 413 -7.12 20.88 -27.85
N LEU A 414 -7.69 22.05 -27.58
CA LEU A 414 -7.75 22.61 -26.23
C LEU A 414 -8.78 21.86 -25.37
N ILE A 415 -9.96 21.60 -25.92
CA ILE A 415 -11.04 20.86 -25.24
C ILE A 415 -10.56 19.43 -24.92
N SER A 416 -9.93 18.75 -25.87
CA SER A 416 -9.39 17.41 -25.64
C SER A 416 -8.26 17.41 -24.61
N ALA A 417 -7.39 18.43 -24.60
CA ALA A 417 -6.34 18.53 -23.59
C ALA A 417 -6.91 18.68 -22.18
N ILE A 418 -7.99 19.46 -22.00
CA ILE A 418 -8.70 19.60 -20.73
C ILE A 418 -9.29 18.25 -20.31
N LEU A 419 -10.03 17.58 -21.19
CA LEU A 419 -10.63 16.28 -20.88
C LEU A 419 -9.57 15.23 -20.52
N LEU A 420 -8.51 15.13 -21.32
CA LEU A 420 -7.42 14.18 -21.07
C LEU A 420 -6.65 14.51 -19.79
N ALA A 421 -6.48 15.79 -19.43
CA ALA A 421 -5.87 16.19 -18.17
C ALA A 421 -6.63 15.65 -16.95
N PHE A 422 -7.95 15.51 -17.04
CA PHE A 422 -8.78 14.94 -15.96
C PHE A 422 -8.83 13.41 -15.97
N PHE A 423 -8.92 12.77 -17.15
CA PHE A 423 -9.18 11.33 -17.25
C PHE A 423 -7.93 10.48 -17.44
N LEU A 424 -6.92 10.96 -18.17
CA LEU A 424 -5.71 10.20 -18.50
C LEU A 424 -4.82 9.87 -17.27
N PRO A 425 -4.74 10.70 -16.21
CA PRO A 425 -4.00 10.33 -15.00
C PRO A 425 -4.47 9.01 -14.36
N ARG A 426 -5.74 8.64 -14.56
CA ARG A 426 -6.29 7.36 -14.10
C ARG A 426 -5.68 6.14 -14.80
N LEU A 427 -5.06 6.33 -15.97
CA LEU A 427 -4.32 5.29 -16.70
C LEU A 427 -2.84 5.22 -16.30
N TRP A 428 -2.32 6.24 -15.60
CA TRP A 428 -0.99 6.19 -14.99
C TRP A 428 -0.98 5.41 -13.67
N LEU A 429 -2.17 5.19 -13.11
CA LEU A 429 -2.39 4.30 -11.99
C LEU A 429 -2.35 2.83 -12.48
N PRO A 430 -1.65 1.92 -11.78
CA PRO A 430 -1.71 0.50 -12.10
C PRO A 430 -3.16 0.01 -12.09
N ARG A 431 -3.58 -0.68 -13.15
CA ARG A 431 -4.88 -1.38 -13.15
C ARG A 431 -4.77 -2.63 -12.25
N PRO A 432 -5.77 -2.94 -11.41
CA PRO A 432 -5.83 -4.22 -10.71
C PRO A 432 -5.83 -5.37 -11.74
N GLY A 433 -5.01 -6.38 -11.47
CA GLY A 433 -4.52 -7.37 -12.44
C GLY A 433 -5.61 -8.13 -13.20
N ARG A 434 -5.45 -8.20 -14.53
CA ARG A 434 -5.93 -9.33 -15.32
C ARG A 434 -4.74 -10.25 -15.55
N ASP A 435 -4.80 -11.39 -14.89
CA ASP A 435 -3.88 -12.52 -15.04
C ASP A 435 -3.74 -12.90 -16.53
N ARG A 436 -2.49 -12.95 -17.01
CA ARG A 436 -2.10 -13.37 -18.37
C ARG A 436 -1.39 -14.73 -18.35
N SER A 437 -1.74 -15.62 -17.40
CA SER A 437 -1.16 -16.96 -17.34
C SER A 437 -2.07 -18.10 -17.86
N SER A 438 -3.22 -17.79 -18.48
CA SER A 438 -4.02 -18.79 -19.20
C SER A 438 -3.61 -18.92 -20.68
N GLN A 439 -2.44 -19.50 -20.93
CA GLN A 439 -2.23 -20.25 -22.18
C GLN A 439 -2.37 -21.76 -21.90
N PRO A 440 -3.20 -22.50 -22.65
CA PRO A 440 -3.32 -23.93 -22.45
C PRO A 440 -2.06 -24.60 -22.98
N VAL A 441 -1.27 -25.17 -22.07
CA VAL A 441 -0.15 -26.06 -22.42
C VAL A 441 -0.73 -27.29 -23.11
N VAL A 442 -0.50 -27.41 -24.41
CA VAL A 442 -0.75 -28.63 -25.19
C VAL A 442 0.16 -29.72 -24.65
N ALA A 443 -0.43 -30.78 -24.13
CA ALA A 443 0.28 -31.96 -23.66
C ALA A 443 0.89 -32.73 -24.84
N SER A 444 2.20 -32.63 -25.04
CA SER A 444 2.95 -33.65 -25.77
C SER A 444 3.36 -34.74 -24.78
N GLY A 445 2.60 -35.85 -24.79
CA GLY A 445 3.02 -37.06 -24.12
C GLY A 445 4.21 -37.69 -24.84
N ASP A 446 5.18 -38.17 -24.07
CA ASP A 446 5.97 -39.30 -24.54
C ASP A 446 6.24 -40.28 -23.39
N ARG A 447 6.22 -41.54 -23.80
CA ARG A 447 5.94 -42.73 -23.04
C ARG A 447 7.13 -43.17 -22.22
N ARG A 448 6.79 -43.85 -21.11
CA ARG A 448 7.67 -44.83 -20.48
C ARG A 448 8.02 -45.89 -21.52
N ASP A 449 9.29 -46.24 -21.63
CA ASP A 449 9.66 -47.59 -22.04
C ASP A 449 10.64 -48.19 -21.05
N THR A 450 10.29 -49.41 -20.68
CA THR A 450 10.95 -50.31 -19.73
C THR A 450 11.96 -51.17 -20.47
N GLY A 451 13.18 -51.35 -19.94
CA GLY A 451 14.00 -52.47 -20.38
C GLY A 451 15.49 -52.42 -20.05
N ARG A 452 15.85 -52.82 -18.83
CA ARG A 452 16.70 -53.97 -18.45
C ARG A 452 17.38 -53.75 -17.12
#